data_AF-A0ABD5VED5-F1
#
_entry.id   AF-A0ABD5VED5-F1
#
_cell.length_a   1.000
_cell.length_b   1.000
_cell.length_c   1.000
_cell.angle_alpha   90.00
_cell.angle_beta   90.00
_cell.angle_gamma   90.00
#
_symmetry.space_group_name_H-M   'P 1'
#
loop_
_entity.id
_entity.type
_entity.pdbx_description
1 polymer ?
#
loop_
_entity_poly.entity_id
_entity_poly.type
_entity_poly.pdbx_seq_one_letter_code
_entity_poly.pdbx_strand_id
1 'polypeptide(L)' 'MSRRLDPSVQTSGDMEGAECPYCGSTETEREHPKGPSLCRSMHYCNSCEQPFEKFE' A
#
# COMPACT_ATOMS: atom_id res chain seq x y z
N MET A 1 -1.27 27.06 21.72
CA MET A 1 -0.31 26.50 20.73
C MET A 1 -0.95 25.25 20.14
N SER A 2 -1.93 25.41 19.25
CA SER A 2 -2.68 24.28 18.71
C SER A 2 -1.80 23.53 17.71
N ARG A 3 -1.35 22.32 18.08
CA ARG A 3 -0.71 21.38 17.16
C ARG A 3 -1.74 21.08 16.08
N ARG A 4 -1.53 21.61 14.88
CA ARG A 4 -2.26 21.21 13.69
C ARG A 4 -1.95 19.72 13.52
N LEU A 5 -2.94 18.85 13.70
CA LEU A 5 -2.80 17.49 13.21
C LEU A 5 -2.83 17.62 11.69
N ASP A 6 -1.66 17.57 11.06
CA ASP A 6 -1.56 17.42 9.60
C ASP A 6 -2.26 16.12 9.20
N PRO A 7 -3.44 16.17 8.54
CA PRO A 7 -4.15 14.96 8.13
C PRO A 7 -3.39 14.18 7.04
N SER A 8 -2.27 14.69 6.55
CA SER A 8 -1.46 14.09 5.48
C SER A 8 -0.81 12.74 5.83
N VAL A 9 -0.81 12.31 7.09
CA VAL A 9 -0.27 10.99 7.49
C VAL A 9 -1.36 9.95 7.79
N GLN A 10 -2.62 10.35 7.86
CA GLN A 10 -3.73 9.40 7.94
C GLN A 10 -4.08 8.98 6.52
N THR A 11 -3.37 7.96 6.02
CA THR A 11 -3.94 7.13 4.95
C THR A 11 -5.14 6.39 5.54
N SER A 12 -6.27 7.09 5.60
CA SER A 12 -7.60 6.50 5.71
C SER A 12 -8.00 5.84 4.38
N GLY A 13 -7.06 5.73 3.43
CA GLY A 13 -7.15 4.88 2.25
C GLY A 13 -6.96 3.46 2.71
N ASP A 14 -8.10 2.83 2.97
CA ASP A 14 -8.41 1.43 2.79
C ASP A 14 -7.26 0.45 2.96
N MET A 15 -7.42 -0.49 3.89
CA MET A 15 -6.70 -1.75 3.87
C MET A 15 -7.20 -2.61 2.69
N GLU A 16 -7.30 -2.02 1.50
CA GLU A 16 -7.60 -2.68 0.26
C GLU A 16 -6.31 -3.38 -0.12
N GLY A 17 -6.18 -4.62 0.35
CA GLY A 17 -5.26 -5.59 -0.22
C GLY A 17 -5.41 -5.50 -1.74
N ALA A 18 -4.34 -5.05 -2.40
CA ALA A 18 -4.36 -4.83 -3.83
C ALA A 18 -4.60 -6.16 -4.55
N GLU A 19 -5.42 -6.18 -5.61
CA GLU A 19 -5.54 -7.38 -6.43
C GLU A 19 -4.20 -7.66 -7.13
N CYS A 20 -3.72 -8.90 -7.00
CA CYS A 20 -2.49 -9.31 -7.65
C CYS A 20 -2.72 -9.44 -9.17
N PRO A 21 -1.99 -8.73 -10.04
CA PRO A 21 -2.18 -8.82 -11.49
C PRO A 21 -1.72 -10.16 -12.09
N TYR A 22 -0.99 -10.96 -11.30
CA TYR A 22 -0.48 -12.27 -11.75
C TYR A 22 -1.49 -13.40 -11.54
N CYS A 23 -2.19 -13.41 -10.41
CA CYS A 23 -3.10 -14.50 -10.02
C CYS A 23 -4.53 -14.05 -9.71
N GLY A 24 -4.80 -12.74 -9.65
CA GLY A 24 -6.10 -12.17 -9.29
C GLY A 24 -6.46 -12.27 -7.81
N SER A 25 -5.52 -12.69 -6.94
CA SER A 25 -5.78 -12.79 -5.51
C SER A 25 -5.72 -11.44 -4.82
N THR A 26 -6.62 -11.21 -3.85
CA THR A 26 -6.62 -10.03 -2.98
C THR A 26 -5.78 -10.21 -1.72
N GLU A 27 -5.19 -11.39 -1.53
CA GLU A 27 -4.29 -11.70 -0.41
C GLU A 27 -2.90 -11.12 -0.67
N THR A 28 -2.81 -9.79 -0.61
CA THR A 28 -1.57 -9.06 -0.80
C THR A 28 -1.30 -8.13 0.38
N GLU A 29 -0.04 -8.07 0.80
CA GLU A 29 0.39 -7.24 1.91
C GLU A 29 1.29 -6.12 1.38
N ARG A 30 1.11 -4.91 1.91
CA ARG A 30 1.91 -3.75 1.53
C ARG A 30 3.15 -3.66 2.39
N GLU A 31 4.30 -3.78 1.76
CA GLU A 31 5.57 -4.00 2.48
C GLU A 31 6.18 -2.70 3.00
N HIS A 32 5.90 -1.57 2.33
CA HIS A 32 6.51 -0.29 2.67
C HIS A 32 5.45 0.80 2.95
N PRO A 33 5.30 1.23 4.22
CA PRO A 33 4.48 2.37 4.55
C PRO A 33 5.09 3.64 3.95
N LYS A 34 4.37 4.23 2.99
CA LYS A 34 4.68 5.43 2.20
C LYS A 34 5.65 6.38 2.91
N GLY A 35 6.91 6.37 2.49
CA GLY A 35 7.84 7.47 2.77
C GLY A 35 7.38 8.75 2.05
N PRO A 36 7.86 9.95 2.45
CA PRO A 36 7.39 11.24 1.94
C PRO A 36 7.60 11.47 0.43
N SER A 37 8.20 10.52 -0.29
CA SER A 37 8.60 10.61 -1.69
C SER A 37 8.22 9.39 -2.55
N LEU A 38 7.52 8.39 -2.01
CA LEU A 38 7.35 7.12 -2.74
C LEU A 38 6.09 7.11 -3.63
N CYS A 39 6.30 7.51 -4.89
CA CYS A 39 5.36 7.34 -6.02
C CYS A 39 5.05 5.86 -6.36
N ARG A 40 5.70 4.91 -5.66
CA ARG A 40 5.56 3.47 -5.89
C ARG A 40 5.35 2.77 -4.55
N SER A 41 4.27 1.98 -4.45
CA SER A 41 3.99 1.14 -3.29
C SER A 41 4.28 -0.32 -3.67
N MET A 42 5.30 -0.91 -3.03
CA MET A 42 5.59 -2.35 -3.15
C MET A 42 4.56 -3.17 -2.37
N HIS A 43 4.03 -4.19 -3.03
CA HIS A 43 3.10 -5.15 -2.45
C HIS A 43 3.62 -6.57 -2.70
N TYR A 44 3.30 -7.48 -1.80
CA TYR A 44 3.66 -8.89 -1.91
C TYR A 44 2.40 -9.73 -1.86
N CYS A 45 2.24 -10.60 -2.85
CA CYS A 45 1.11 -11.51 -2.89
C CYS A 45 1.45 -12.79 -2.13
N ASN A 46 0.68 -13.13 -1.10
CA ASN A 46 0.85 -14.39 -0.36
C ASN A 46 0.28 -15.59 -1.13
N SER A 47 -0.62 -15.36 -2.08
CA SER A 47 -1.25 -16.44 -2.87
C SER A 47 -0.33 -17.01 -3.95
N CYS A 48 0.42 -16.15 -4.66
CA CYS A 48 1.42 -16.60 -5.63
C CYS A 48 2.86 -16.38 -5.16
N GLU A 49 3.05 -15.86 -3.94
CA GLU A 49 4.36 -15.61 -3.33
C GLU A 49 5.26 -14.70 -4.19
N GLN A 50 4.65 -13.77 -4.93
CA GLN A 50 5.34 -12.84 -5.83
C GLN A 50 5.20 -11.38 -5.39
N PRO A 51 6.30 -10.60 -5.42
CA PRO A 51 6.24 -9.16 -5.25
C PRO A 51 5.70 -8.46 -6.51
N PHE A 52 4.95 -7.38 -6.34
CA PHE A 52 4.44 -6.53 -7.41
C PHE A 52 4.37 -5.06 -6.98
N GLU A 53 4.55 -4.16 -7.94
CA GLU A 53 4.35 -2.72 -7.71
C GLU A 53 2.92 -2.33 -8.04
N LYS A 54 2.28 -1.59 -7.13
CA LYS A 54 1.03 -0.87 -7.41
C LYS A 54 1.35 0.62 -7.59
N PHE A 55 0.88 1.17 -8.71
CA PHE A 55 0.84 2.60 -8.93
C PHE A 55 -0.51 3.11 -8.41
N GLU A 56 -0.46 4.02 -7.42
CA GLU A 56 -1.61 4.75 -6.89
C GLU A 56 -1.72 6.12 -7.56
#